data_AF-A0A543NFN2-F1
#
_entry.id   AF-A0A543NFN2-F1
#
_cell.length_a   1.000
_cell.length_b   1.000
_cell.length_c   1.000
_cell.angle_alpha   90.00
_cell.angle_beta   90.00
_cell.angle_gamma   90.00
#
_symmetry.space_group_name_H-M   'P 1'
#
loop_
_entity.id
_entity.type
_entity.pdbx_description
1 polymer ?
#
loop_
_entity_poly.entity_id
_entity_poly.type
_entity_poly.pdbx_seq_one_letter_code
_entity_poly.pdbx_strand_id
1 'polypeptide(L)'
;MMGSMSNETPPEGEIIEAARRRHRLSQNKAAKAAGISGTRWRQVVKGVASGGTGVVLPTRGNAETVAHMAHAVGVSPDQLAEADRADAADVLRGLELDNATEQESPTLHDGFERSVWADTSLSVDKRLDIIAEYRASRIIEERKKNNGGNDNQQAG
;
A
#
# COMPACT_ATOMS: atom_id res chain seq x y z
N MET A 1 -6.85 -45.20 7.16
CA MET A 1 -7.24 -43.96 7.86
C MET A 1 -6.65 -42.79 7.08
N MET A 2 -7.41 -42.16 6.18
CA MET A 2 -6.98 -40.89 5.55
C MET A 2 -7.49 -39.74 6.42
N GLY A 3 -6.58 -39.03 7.08
CA GLY A 3 -6.91 -37.85 7.86
C GLY A 3 -7.40 -36.73 6.95
N SER A 4 -8.56 -36.17 7.28
CA SER A 4 -9.09 -34.95 6.68
C SER A 4 -8.09 -33.82 6.93
N MET A 5 -7.25 -33.50 5.95
CA MET A 5 -6.49 -32.25 5.98
C MET A 5 -7.46 -31.13 5.66
N SER A 6 -8.05 -30.52 6.69
CA SER A 6 -8.84 -29.31 6.57
C SER A 6 -7.99 -28.22 5.89
N ASN A 7 -8.14 -28.13 4.57
CA ASN A 7 -7.63 -27.08 3.70
C ASN A 7 -8.42 -25.78 3.94
N GLU A 8 -8.56 -25.41 5.20
CA GLU A 8 -9.25 -24.21 5.63
C GLU A 8 -8.30 -23.04 5.42
N THR A 9 -8.74 -22.07 4.62
CA THR A 9 -7.96 -20.87 4.33
C THR A 9 -7.68 -20.17 5.67
N PRO A 10 -6.44 -19.76 5.96
CA PRO A 10 -6.15 -19.03 7.19
C PRO A 10 -7.05 -17.79 7.31
N PRO A 11 -7.55 -17.46 8.51
CA PRO A 11 -8.41 -16.30 8.73
C PRO A 11 -7.82 -14.99 8.16
N GLU A 12 -6.50 -14.81 8.28
CA GLU A 12 -5.81 -13.66 7.69
C GLU A 12 -5.83 -13.66 6.16
N GLY A 13 -5.76 -14.85 5.54
CA GLY A 13 -5.82 -15.02 4.09
C GLY A 13 -7.20 -14.68 3.54
N GLU A 14 -8.25 -15.04 4.28
CA GLU A 14 -9.63 -14.70 3.93
C GLU A 14 -9.87 -13.18 3.95
N ILE A 15 -9.44 -12.50 5.02
CA ILE A 15 -9.60 -11.04 5.16
C ILE A 15 -8.83 -10.29 4.07
N ILE A 16 -7.58 -10.68 3.82
CA ILE A 16 -6.75 -10.08 2.77
C ILE A 16 -7.36 -10.27 1.39
N GLU A 17 -7.89 -11.46 1.10
CA GLU A 17 -8.49 -11.76 -0.21
C GLU A 17 -9.85 -11.08 -0.39
N ALA A 18 -10.66 -10.98 0.67
CA ALA A 18 -11.91 -10.23 0.68
C ALA A 18 -11.66 -8.74 0.43
N ALA A 19 -10.66 -8.15 1.10
CA ALA A 19 -10.26 -6.76 0.89
C ALA A 19 -9.74 -6.53 -0.54
N ARG A 20 -8.84 -7.39 -1.04
CA ARG A 20 -8.36 -7.35 -2.44
C ARG A 20 -9.52 -7.32 -3.43
N ARG A 21 -10.51 -8.19 -3.23
CA ARG A 21 -11.71 -8.27 -4.07
C ARG A 21 -12.56 -7.00 -3.99
N ARG A 22 -12.75 -6.44 -2.80
CA ARG A 22 -13.47 -5.16 -2.60
C ARG A 22 -12.82 -4.02 -3.37
N HIS A 23 -11.49 -3.99 -3.40
CA HIS A 23 -10.71 -2.99 -4.15
C HIS A 23 -10.50 -3.33 -5.64
N ARG A 24 -11.06 -4.44 -6.14
CA ARG A 24 -10.92 -4.93 -7.52
C ARG A 24 -9.46 -5.00 -8.00
N LEU A 25 -8.52 -5.20 -7.08
CA LEU A 25 -7.09 -5.32 -7.40
C LEU A 25 -6.81 -6.70 -7.96
N SER A 26 -6.03 -6.81 -9.04
CA SER A 26 -5.54 -8.12 -9.47
C SER A 26 -4.55 -8.69 -8.44
N GLN A 27 -4.47 -10.01 -8.34
CA GLN A 27 -3.57 -10.67 -7.40
C GLN A 27 -2.11 -10.25 -7.62
N ASN A 28 -1.67 -10.13 -8.87
CA ASN A 28 -0.31 -9.69 -9.20
C ASN A 28 -0.08 -8.21 -8.85
N LYS A 29 -1.09 -7.35 -8.99
CA LYS A 29 -0.98 -5.94 -8.61
C LYS A 29 -0.87 -5.79 -7.09
N ALA A 30 -1.66 -6.54 -6.34
CA ALA A 30 -1.60 -6.56 -4.87
C ALA A 30 -0.26 -7.13 -4.37
N ALA A 31 0.22 -8.23 -4.96
CA ALA A 31 1.52 -8.80 -4.63
C ALA A 31 2.68 -7.83 -4.89
N LYS A 32 2.66 -7.12 -6.02
CA LYS A 32 3.66 -6.10 -6.34
C LYS A 32 3.64 -4.95 -5.32
N ALA A 33 2.45 -4.48 -4.93
CA ALA A 33 2.32 -3.44 -3.91
C ALA A 33 2.82 -3.89 -2.53
N ALA A 34 2.68 -5.19 -2.22
CA ALA A 34 3.21 -5.80 -1.00
C ALA A 34 4.70 -6.21 -1.11
N GLY A 35 5.40 -5.93 -2.22
CA GLY A 35 6.81 -6.27 -2.40
C GLY A 35 7.10 -7.77 -2.57
N ILE A 36 6.10 -8.61 -2.87
CA ILE A 36 6.24 -10.08 -2.97
C ILE A 36 5.82 -10.62 -4.34
N SER A 37 6.18 -11.89 -4.61
CA SER A 37 5.73 -12.57 -5.83
C SER A 37 4.27 -13.01 -5.74
N GLY A 38 3.58 -13.10 -6.89
CA GLY A 38 2.20 -13.59 -6.94
C GLY A 38 2.05 -15.04 -6.46
N THR A 39 3.07 -15.87 -6.64
CA THR A 39 3.13 -17.23 -6.08
C THR A 39 3.17 -17.19 -4.56
N ARG A 40 4.02 -16.33 -3.97
CA ARG A 40 4.12 -16.17 -2.52
C ARG A 40 2.81 -15.65 -1.92
N TRP A 41 2.17 -14.67 -2.58
CA TRP A 41 0.83 -14.18 -2.20
C TRP A 41 -0.17 -15.33 -2.10
N ARG A 42 -0.23 -16.19 -3.13
CA ARG A 42 -1.15 -17.34 -3.16
C ARG A 42 -0.89 -18.32 -2.03
N GLN A 43 0.38 -18.60 -1.73
CA GLN A 43 0.75 -19.54 -0.67
C GLN A 43 0.34 -19.03 0.71
N VAL A 44 0.54 -17.74 0.97
CA VAL A 44 0.14 -17.11 2.24
C VAL A 44 -1.38 -17.08 2.37
N VAL A 45 -2.10 -16.63 1.33
CA VAL A 45 -3.58 -16.59 1.36
C VAL A 45 -4.16 -17.99 1.57
N LYS A 46 -3.63 -19.01 0.89
CA LYS A 46 -4.15 -20.37 1.03
C LYS A 46 -3.63 -21.12 2.25
N GLY A 47 -2.68 -20.56 3.01
CA GLY A 47 -2.04 -21.22 4.13
C GLY A 47 -1.19 -22.43 3.77
N VAL A 48 -0.82 -22.58 2.50
CA VAL A 48 -0.12 -23.77 1.99
C VAL A 48 1.00 -23.40 1.02
N ALA A 49 2.19 -23.94 1.24
CA ALA A 49 3.26 -23.95 0.24
C ALA A 49 3.33 -25.33 -0.42
N SER A 50 3.26 -25.36 -1.75
CA SER A 50 3.60 -26.55 -2.52
C SER A 50 5.13 -26.64 -2.60
N GLY A 51 5.73 -27.55 -1.82
CA GLY A 51 7.13 -27.91 -1.96
C GLY A 51 7.37 -28.64 -3.29
N GLY A 52 8.59 -28.52 -3.84
CA GLY A 52 8.96 -29.09 -5.15
C GLY A 52 8.81 -30.61 -5.28
N THR A 53 8.52 -31.32 -4.19
CA THR A 53 8.32 -32.78 -4.12
C THR A 53 6.87 -33.19 -3.85
N GLY A 54 5.89 -32.31 -4.11
CA GLY A 54 4.46 -32.62 -3.90
C GLY A 54 4.01 -32.58 -2.44
N VAL A 55 4.88 -32.14 -1.53
CA VAL A 55 4.58 -31.95 -0.11
C VAL A 55 3.89 -30.61 0.09
N VAL A 56 2.69 -30.63 0.66
CA VAL A 56 1.94 -29.44 1.06
C VAL A 56 2.33 -29.10 2.50
N LEU A 57 3.06 -28.00 2.70
CA LEU A 57 3.45 -27.55 4.04
C LEU A 57 2.52 -26.43 4.50
N PRO A 58 1.94 -26.52 5.71
CA PRO A 58 1.18 -25.42 6.29
C PRO A 58 2.11 -24.21 6.40
N THR A 59 1.77 -23.15 5.69
CA THR A 59 2.55 -21.92 5.61
C THR A 59 1.72 -20.80 6.20
N ARG A 60 1.99 -20.47 7.46
CA ARG A 60 1.54 -19.21 8.04
C ARG A 60 2.50 -18.14 7.53
N GLY A 61 2.00 -17.11 6.85
CA GLY A 61 2.83 -15.97 6.47
C GLY A 61 3.44 -15.36 7.73
N ASN A 62 4.74 -15.04 7.70
CA ASN A 62 5.37 -14.32 8.81
C ASN A 62 4.66 -12.95 9.00
N ALA A 63 4.74 -12.40 10.21
CA ALA A 63 4.05 -11.17 10.58
C ALA A 63 4.30 -10.03 9.57
N GLU A 64 5.56 -9.86 9.15
CA GLU A 64 5.99 -8.85 8.18
C GLU A 64 5.32 -9.02 6.80
N THR A 65 5.32 -10.23 6.23
CA THR A 65 4.66 -10.47 4.93
C THR A 65 3.16 -10.20 5.03
N VAL A 66 2.53 -10.63 6.11
CA VAL A 66 1.08 -10.44 6.31
C VAL A 66 0.74 -8.96 6.47
N ALA A 67 1.56 -8.20 7.22
CA ALA A 67 1.42 -6.75 7.36
C ALA A 67 1.55 -6.02 6.01
N HIS A 68 2.57 -6.34 5.20
CA HIS A 68 2.71 -5.75 3.87
C HIS A 68 1.57 -6.13 2.92
N MET A 69 1.08 -7.38 2.99
CA MET A 69 -0.08 -7.81 2.21
C MET A 69 -1.35 -7.06 2.63
N ALA A 70 -1.58 -6.90 3.94
CA ALA A 70 -2.71 -6.16 4.50
C ALA A 70 -2.67 -4.67 4.11
N HIS A 71 -1.51 -4.03 4.26
CA HIS A 71 -1.29 -2.65 3.84
C HIS A 71 -1.61 -2.44 2.35
N ALA A 72 -1.14 -3.35 1.49
CA ALA A 72 -1.35 -3.28 0.04
C ALA A 72 -2.83 -3.38 -0.40
N VAL A 73 -3.71 -3.92 0.45
CA VAL A 73 -5.15 -4.05 0.17
C VAL A 73 -6.03 -3.22 1.12
N GLY A 74 -5.42 -2.41 1.99
CA GLY A 74 -6.14 -1.53 2.91
C GLY A 74 -6.86 -2.23 4.07
N VAL A 75 -6.34 -3.38 4.52
CA VAL A 75 -6.81 -4.03 5.77
C VAL A 75 -6.18 -3.30 6.95
N SER A 76 -6.97 -3.00 7.99
CA SER A 76 -6.48 -2.28 9.17
C SER A 76 -5.78 -3.21 10.17
N PRO A 77 -4.93 -2.66 11.06
CA PRO A 77 -4.34 -3.43 12.16
C PRO A 77 -5.37 -4.13 13.04
N ASP A 78 -6.51 -3.49 13.30
CA ASP A 78 -7.56 -4.04 14.15
C ASP A 78 -8.23 -5.27 13.51
N GLN A 79 -8.43 -5.25 12.18
CA GLN A 79 -8.93 -6.40 11.45
C GLN A 79 -7.97 -7.60 11.49
N LEU A 80 -6.66 -7.35 11.53
CA LEU A 80 -5.66 -8.42 11.72
C LEU A 80 -5.67 -8.93 13.16
N ALA A 81 -5.84 -8.06 14.16
CA ALA A 81 -5.92 -8.46 15.55
C ALA A 81 -7.17 -9.32 15.83
N GLU A 82 -8.31 -8.97 15.25
CA GLU A 82 -9.55 -9.78 15.29
C GLU A 82 -9.38 -11.17 14.64
N ALA A 83 -8.44 -11.29 13.70
CA ALA A 83 -8.09 -12.52 13.01
C ALA A 83 -7.03 -13.36 13.72
N ASP A 84 -6.78 -13.11 15.01
CA ASP A 84 -5.73 -13.76 15.81
C ASP A 84 -4.31 -13.53 15.26
N ARG A 85 -4.09 -12.38 14.61
CA ARG A 85 -2.80 -11.93 14.06
C ARG A 85 -2.34 -10.59 14.66
N ALA A 86 -2.37 -10.50 15.99
CA ALA A 86 -1.83 -9.34 16.71
C ALA A 86 -0.35 -9.07 16.35
N ASP A 87 0.43 -10.12 16.08
CA ASP A 87 1.81 -10.03 15.61
C ASP A 87 1.96 -9.23 14.30
N ALA A 88 1.07 -9.47 13.33
CA ALA A 88 1.05 -8.73 12.07
C ALA A 88 0.43 -7.33 12.22
N ALA A 89 -0.53 -7.16 13.14
CA ALA A 89 -1.14 -5.88 13.44
C ALA A 89 -0.10 -4.86 13.98
N ASP A 90 0.78 -5.30 14.87
CA ASP A 90 1.83 -4.44 15.43
C ASP A 90 2.83 -3.99 14.36
N VAL A 91 3.20 -4.89 13.44
CA VAL A 91 4.07 -4.54 12.30
C VAL A 91 3.36 -3.54 11.37
N LEU A 92 2.07 -3.74 11.09
CA LEU A 92 1.30 -2.84 10.25
C LEU A 92 1.19 -1.42 10.85
N ARG A 93 0.98 -1.30 12.16
CA ARG A 93 1.01 0.00 12.85
C ARG A 93 2.36 0.70 12.67
N GLY A 94 3.47 -0.05 12.76
CA GLY A 94 4.80 0.47 12.47
C GLY A 94 4.90 1.01 11.03
N LEU A 95 4.46 0.24 10.04
CA LEU A 95 4.45 0.65 8.64
C LEU A 95 3.60 1.91 8.39
N GLU A 96 2.46 2.04 9.07
CA GLU A 96 1.59 3.22 8.95
C GLU A 96 2.21 4.46 9.61
N LEU A 97 2.91 4.30 10.73
CA LEU A 97 3.65 5.38 11.39
C LEU A 97 4.86 5.83 10.56
N ASP A 98 5.63 4.89 10.04
CA ASP A 98 6.77 5.18 9.16
C ASP A 98 6.29 5.92 7.91
N ASN A 99 5.22 5.43 7.26
CA ASN A 99 4.60 6.15 6.15
C ASN A 99 4.06 7.51 6.56
N ALA A 100 3.45 7.70 7.73
CA ALA A 100 3.00 9.03 8.17
C ALA A 100 4.18 10.01 8.28
N THR A 101 5.34 9.54 8.76
CA THR A 101 6.56 10.37 8.83
C THR A 101 7.25 10.60 7.48
N GLU A 102 7.14 9.66 6.53
CA GLU A 102 7.62 9.83 5.15
C GLU A 102 6.65 10.65 4.28
N GLN A 103 5.34 10.61 4.54
CA GLN A 103 4.32 11.40 3.83
C GLN A 103 4.29 12.86 4.31
N GLU A 104 4.75 13.14 5.53
CA GLU A 104 5.04 14.50 6.01
C GLU A 104 6.42 15.02 5.60
N SER A 105 7.29 14.15 5.03
CA SER A 105 8.41 14.63 4.24
C SER A 105 7.84 15.13 2.91
N PRO A 106 8.00 16.41 2.54
CA PRO A 106 7.43 16.93 1.31
C PRO A 106 8.16 16.33 0.10
N THR A 107 7.78 15.12 -0.30
CA THR A 107 8.47 14.32 -1.32
C THR A 107 8.27 14.93 -2.70
N LEU A 108 9.38 15.48 -3.17
CA LEU A 108 9.86 15.62 -4.54
C LEU A 108 9.17 14.73 -5.57
N HIS A 109 8.03 15.14 -6.11
CA HIS A 109 7.34 14.38 -7.15
C HIS A 109 6.64 15.25 -8.20
N ASP A 110 7.43 16.16 -8.78
CA ASP A 110 7.31 16.53 -10.18
C ASP A 110 8.69 16.54 -10.85
N GLY A 111 8.74 16.56 -12.18
CA GLY A 111 9.99 16.59 -12.93
C GLY A 111 10.82 17.86 -12.70
N PHE A 112 10.21 18.94 -12.22
CA PHE A 112 10.86 20.21 -11.92
C PHE A 112 11.60 20.15 -10.57
N GLU A 113 10.98 19.67 -9.50
CA GLU A 113 11.61 19.49 -8.19
C GLU A 113 12.81 18.54 -8.28
N ARG A 114 12.71 17.47 -9.09
CA ARG A 114 13.86 16.60 -9.39
C ARG A 114 15.00 17.34 -10.09
N SER A 115 14.68 18.22 -11.04
CA SER A 115 15.66 19.05 -11.74
C SER A 115 16.34 20.04 -10.79
N VAL A 116 15.60 20.61 -9.84
CA VAL A 116 16.13 21.57 -8.85
C VAL A 116 17.11 20.88 -7.89
N TRP A 117 16.83 19.64 -7.47
CA TRP A 117 17.78 18.87 -6.64
C TRP A 117 19.00 18.35 -7.41
N ALA A 118 18.86 18.04 -8.68
CA ALA A 118 19.97 17.64 -9.53
C ALA A 118 20.91 18.81 -9.88
N ASP A 119 20.45 20.06 -9.73
CA ASP A 119 21.27 21.23 -9.97
C ASP A 119 22.22 21.48 -8.80
N THR A 120 23.44 20.96 -8.90
CA THR A 120 24.52 21.11 -7.91
C THR A 120 25.03 22.55 -7.76
N SER A 121 24.66 23.46 -8.67
CA SER A 121 25.10 24.87 -8.63
C SER A 121 24.33 25.71 -7.60
N LEU A 122 23.17 25.23 -7.14
CA LEU A 122 22.36 25.88 -6.12
C LEU A 122 22.79 25.46 -4.70
N SER A 123 22.59 26.31 -3.69
CA SER A 123 22.67 25.87 -2.30
C SER A 123 21.42 25.08 -1.92
N VAL A 124 21.51 24.25 -0.88
CA VAL A 124 20.35 23.49 -0.37
C VAL A 124 19.20 24.42 0.00
N ASP A 125 19.49 25.53 0.69
CA ASP A 125 18.48 26.54 1.06
C ASP A 125 17.79 27.13 -0.18
N LYS A 126 18.56 27.42 -1.23
CA LYS A 126 18.00 27.98 -2.46
C LYS A 126 17.11 26.98 -3.22
N ARG A 127 17.45 25.69 -3.19
CA ARG A 127 16.62 24.62 -3.76
C ARG A 127 15.30 24.50 -3.00
N LEU A 128 15.33 24.59 -1.67
CA LEU A 128 14.13 24.54 -0.83
C LEU A 128 13.19 25.72 -1.10
N ASP A 129 13.73 26.94 -1.23
CA ASP A 129 12.94 28.13 -1.58
C ASP A 129 12.21 27.96 -2.92
N ILE A 130 12.92 27.49 -3.95
CA ILE A 130 12.37 27.30 -5.31
C ILE A 130 11.25 26.26 -5.29
N ILE A 131 11.42 25.17 -4.54
CA ILE A 131 10.43 24.09 -4.44
C ILE A 131 9.21 24.55 -3.65
N ALA A 132 9.40 25.31 -2.57
CA ALA A 132 8.31 25.89 -1.81
C ALA A 132 7.48 26.87 -2.66
N GLU A 133 8.13 27.73 -3.45
CA GLU A 133 7.47 28.67 -4.36
C GLU A 133 6.67 27.97 -5.47
N TYR A 134 7.24 26.90 -6.06
CA TYR A 134 6.57 26.09 -7.07
C TYR A 134 5.30 25.43 -6.52
N ARG A 135 5.38 24.82 -5.33
CA ARG A 135 4.23 24.18 -4.68
C ARG A 135 3.12 25.17 -4.32
N ALA A 136 3.50 26.34 -3.81
CA ALA A 136 2.54 27.41 -3.50
C ALA A 136 1.79 27.88 -4.76
N SER A 137 2.49 27.97 -5.89
CA SER A 137 1.92 28.37 -7.18
C SER A 137 0.96 27.31 -7.75
N ARG A 138 1.29 26.02 -7.60
CA ARG A 138 0.47 24.91 -8.08
C ARG A 138 -0.86 24.78 -7.33
N ILE A 139 -0.86 24.97 -6.02
CA ILE A 139 -2.08 24.95 -5.18
C ILE A 139 -3.06 26.06 -5.57
N ILE A 140 -2.55 27.23 -5.98
CA ILE A 140 -3.37 28.36 -6.45
C ILE A 140 -3.97 28.07 -7.83
N GLU A 141 -3.21 27.45 -8.74
CA GLU A 141 -3.66 27.11 -10.09
C GLU A 141 -4.77 26.04 -10.09
N GLU A 142 -4.65 25.02 -9.26
CA GLU A 142 -5.68 23.96 -9.12
C GLU A 142 -6.99 24.51 -8.53
N ARG A 143 -6.92 25.45 -7.58
CA ARG A 143 -8.12 26.13 -7.05
C ARG A 143 -8.82 27.00 -8.09
N LYS A 144 -8.10 27.62 -9.03
CA LYS A 144 -8.70 28.38 -10.13
C LYS A 144 -9.41 27.48 -11.15
N LYS A 145 -8.85 26.30 -11.47
CA LYS A 145 -9.50 25.30 -12.33
C LYS A 145 -10.79 24.74 -11.72
N ASN A 146 -10.79 24.49 -10.41
CA ASN A 146 -11.96 23.93 -9.72
C ASN A 146 -13.07 24.97 -9.45
N ASN A 147 -12.77 26.26 -9.50
CA ASN A 147 -13.74 27.34 -9.30
C ASN A 147 -14.31 27.94 -10.61
N GLY A 148 -13.84 27.49 -11.78
CA GLY A 148 -14.32 27.93 -13.10
C GLY A 148 -15.44 27.07 -13.70
N GLY A 149 -16.03 26.15 -12.92
CA GLY A 149 -16.98 25.14 -13.41
C GLY A 149 -18.45 25.34 -13.02
N ASN A 150 -18.84 26.46 -12.41
CA ASN A 150 -20.19 26.65 -11.88
C ASN A 150 -20.91 27.93 -12.36
N ASP A 151 -20.82 28.25 -13.66
CA ASP A 151 -21.55 29.37 -14.27
C ASP A 151 -22.36 28.94 -15.50
N ASN A 152 -23.04 27.78 -15.46
CA ASN A 152 -24.04 27.49 -16.49
C ASN A 152 -25.18 26.55 -16.05
N GLN A 153 -26.04 27.02 -15.15
CA GLN A 153 -27.44 26.57 -15.05
C GLN A 153 -28.36 27.75 -14.71
N GLN A 154 -28.56 28.63 -15.68
CA GLN A 154 -29.73 29.51 -15.78
C GLN A 154 -30.20 29.53 -17.24
N ALA A 155 -31.26 28.79 -17.54
CA ALA A 155 -32.30 29.07 -18.54
C ALA A 155 -33.04 27.76 -18.87
N GLY A 156 -34.28 27.65 -18.40
CA GLY A 156 -35.20 26.56 -18.67
C GLY A 156 -36.47 26.71 -17.87
#